data_AF-A0A968JCC6-F1
#
_entry.id   AF-A0A968JCC6-F1
#
_cell.length_a   1.000
_cell.length_b   1.000
_cell.length_c   1.000
_cell.angle_alpha   90.00
_cell.angle_beta   90.00
_cell.angle_gamma   90.00
#
_symmetry.space_group_name_H-M   'P 1'
#
loop_
_entity.id
_entity.type
_entity.pdbx_description
1 polymer ?
#
loop_
_entity_poly.entity_id
_entity_poly.type
_entity_poly.pdbx_seq_one_letter_code
_entity_poly.pdbx_strand_id
1 'polypeptide(L)'
;MQATIHTPAVYSKLADPAIVPLALTKCLPPGWSLSAHQLATYLALIDPQIEVVINSAMTGDGKSIGGLLAYLTGHNSDGVLALYPTNELIRDQERSAQNTLTHWQGDRRDVTTLYGAKLDELVAEAEALRRPEVLLQSLKNHPLVFTNPDILHAILQFVYQQYGRDPTNILTVVTHNFRQLTFDEFHIFDAAQVTAVMIGLLLLYEQTSRPLKTLFLSATPDGLLSDMLSKAGFAADRIRLIAPQQEGWYSHGSDPGNGWRCILQRSTLTFVDQPAEAWIPAQIDTVLRAWFRTHGTGAKAAIIVNSIAKALRLTATPPGASRP
;
A
#
# COMPACT_ATOMS: atom_id res chain seq x y z
N MET A 1 14.18 -1.99 -35.25
CA MET A 1 13.07 -1.07 -35.57
C MET A 1 12.56 -0.50 -34.25
N GLN A 2 12.55 0.83 -34.06
CA GLN A 2 12.01 1.44 -32.84
C GLN A 2 10.51 1.63 -33.01
N ALA A 3 9.71 1.03 -32.13
CA ALA A 3 8.27 1.25 -32.08
C ALA A 3 7.98 2.27 -30.97
N THR A 4 7.09 3.23 -31.25
CA THR A 4 6.66 4.22 -30.27
C THR A 4 5.15 4.16 -30.09
N ILE A 5 4.70 4.14 -28.84
CA ILE A 5 3.29 4.16 -28.46
C ILE A 5 3.06 5.36 -27.54
N HIS A 6 1.94 6.05 -27.71
CA HIS A 6 1.50 7.11 -26.80
C HIS A 6 0.37 6.57 -25.93
N THR A 7 0.54 6.62 -24.61
CA THR A 7 -0.52 6.29 -23.67
C THR A 7 -1.29 7.55 -23.29
N PRO A 8 -2.62 7.51 -23.25
CA PRO A 8 -3.42 8.67 -22.87
C PRO A 8 -3.18 9.03 -21.41
N ALA A 9 -3.46 10.29 -21.06
CA ALA A 9 -3.59 10.67 -19.65
C ALA A 9 -4.80 9.96 -19.03
N VAL A 10 -4.77 9.78 -17.70
CA VAL A 10 -5.85 9.17 -16.93
C VAL A 10 -6.27 10.11 -15.82
N TYR A 11 -7.58 10.28 -15.69
CA TYR A 11 -8.23 11.14 -14.71
C TYR A 11 -9.11 10.32 -13.79
N SER A 12 -9.01 10.56 -12.48
CA SER A 12 -9.85 9.96 -11.44
C SER A 12 -10.97 10.92 -11.07
N LYS A 13 -12.19 10.39 -10.97
CA LYS A 13 -13.36 11.16 -10.56
C LYS A 13 -13.26 11.53 -9.08
N LEU A 14 -13.46 12.81 -8.78
CA LEU A 14 -13.57 13.31 -7.42
C LEU A 14 -14.91 12.91 -6.81
N ALA A 15 -14.91 12.67 -5.50
CA ALA A 15 -16.13 12.47 -4.74
C ALA A 15 -16.95 13.76 -4.76
N ASP A 16 -18.27 13.62 -4.87
CA ASP A 16 -19.19 14.75 -4.74
C ASP A 16 -19.15 15.25 -3.28
N PRO A 17 -18.77 16.51 -3.01
CA PRO A 17 -18.72 17.05 -1.65
C PRO A 17 -20.05 16.95 -0.91
N ALA A 18 -21.19 16.94 -1.62
CA ALA A 18 -22.52 16.87 -1.02
C ALA A 18 -22.82 15.51 -0.35
N ILE A 19 -22.14 14.44 -0.77
CA ILE A 19 -22.33 13.09 -0.21
C ILE A 19 -21.23 12.69 0.77
N VAL A 20 -20.22 13.56 0.99
CA VAL A 20 -19.15 13.29 1.96
C VAL A 20 -19.72 13.44 3.37
N PRO A 21 -19.63 12.39 4.22
CA PRO A 21 -20.16 12.44 5.58
C PRO A 21 -19.55 13.58 6.40
N LEU A 22 -20.36 14.22 7.24
CA LEU A 22 -19.93 15.36 8.06
C LEU A 22 -18.73 15.03 8.96
N ALA A 23 -18.65 13.79 9.48
CA ALA A 23 -17.52 13.32 10.27
C ALA A 23 -16.20 13.39 9.48
N LEU A 24 -16.22 12.98 8.21
CA LEU A 24 -15.06 13.03 7.32
C LEU A 24 -14.74 14.47 6.90
N THR A 25 -15.75 15.27 6.55
CA THR A 25 -15.57 16.69 6.17
C THR A 25 -14.92 17.53 7.26
N LYS A 26 -15.22 17.25 8.54
CA LYS A 26 -14.61 17.95 9.69
C LYS A 26 -13.13 17.66 9.87
N CYS A 27 -12.69 16.46 9.50
CA CYS A 27 -11.31 16.01 9.67
C CYS A 27 -10.46 16.24 8.42
N LEU A 28 -11.10 16.45 7.25
CA LEU A 28 -10.40 16.59 5.98
C LEU A 28 -9.49 17.84 5.99
N PRO A 29 -8.19 17.71 5.66
CA PRO A 29 -7.29 18.84 5.65
C PRO A 29 -7.71 19.92 4.64
N PRO A 30 -7.44 21.20 4.91
CA PRO A 30 -7.80 22.29 4.01
C PRO A 30 -7.22 22.09 2.60
N GLY A 31 -8.06 22.26 1.57
CA GLY A 31 -7.67 22.14 0.17
C GLY A 31 -7.56 20.70 -0.36
N TRP A 32 -7.86 19.69 0.46
CA TRP A 32 -7.89 18.31 0.00
C TRP A 32 -9.25 17.97 -0.60
N SER A 33 -9.24 17.08 -1.58
CA SER A 33 -10.44 16.49 -2.18
C SER A 33 -10.21 15.00 -2.34
N LEU A 34 -11.24 14.22 -2.00
CA LEU A 34 -11.20 12.77 -2.10
C LEU A 34 -11.60 12.34 -3.51
N SER A 35 -10.97 11.29 -4.03
CA SER A 35 -11.50 10.56 -5.18
C SER A 35 -12.74 9.76 -4.77
N ALA A 36 -13.65 9.51 -5.71
CA ALA A 36 -14.87 8.75 -5.47
C ALA A 36 -14.59 7.38 -4.84
N HIS A 37 -13.54 6.70 -5.31
CA HIS A 37 -13.14 5.40 -4.75
C HIS A 37 -12.63 5.47 -3.31
N GLN A 38 -12.03 6.59 -2.89
CA GLN A 38 -11.55 6.78 -1.51
C GLN A 38 -12.76 6.93 -0.58
N LEU A 39 -13.75 7.73 -0.98
CA LEU A 39 -15.01 7.86 -0.25
C LEU A 39 -15.74 6.52 -0.17
N ALA A 40 -15.86 5.79 -1.29
CA ALA A 40 -16.49 4.47 -1.30
C ALA A 40 -15.76 3.48 -0.37
N THR A 41 -14.42 3.54 -0.30
CA THR A 41 -13.62 2.70 0.61
C THR A 41 -13.93 3.03 2.06
N TYR A 42 -13.94 4.32 2.40
CA TYR A 42 -14.30 4.78 3.75
C TYR A 42 -15.70 4.31 4.15
N LEU A 43 -16.71 4.53 3.30
CA LEU A 43 -18.09 4.11 3.57
C LEU A 43 -18.20 2.61 3.80
N ALA A 44 -17.52 1.79 3.00
CA ALA A 44 -17.49 0.34 3.16
C ALA A 44 -16.79 -0.10 4.45
N LEU A 45 -15.71 0.58 4.84
CA LEU A 45 -14.99 0.27 6.08
C LEU A 45 -15.80 0.56 7.35
N ILE A 46 -16.68 1.57 7.33
CA ILE A 46 -17.52 1.91 8.49
C ILE A 46 -18.87 1.18 8.49
N ASP A 47 -19.27 0.55 7.40
CA ASP A 47 -20.55 -0.17 7.30
C ASP A 47 -20.50 -1.49 8.09
N PRO A 48 -21.27 -1.69 9.17
CA PRO A 48 -21.20 -2.89 9.99
C PRO A 48 -21.58 -4.20 9.25
N GLN A 49 -22.25 -4.12 8.10
CA GLN A 49 -22.61 -5.31 7.31
C GLN A 49 -21.47 -5.81 6.42
N ILE A 50 -20.52 -4.94 6.11
CA ILE A 50 -19.37 -5.26 5.25
C ILE A 50 -18.21 -5.74 6.12
N GLU A 51 -17.55 -6.82 5.73
CA GLU A 51 -16.37 -7.31 6.43
C GLU A 51 -15.12 -7.23 5.57
N VAL A 52 -15.29 -7.46 4.28
CA VAL A 52 -14.20 -7.47 3.32
C VAL A 52 -14.44 -6.39 2.28
N VAL A 53 -13.46 -5.50 2.12
CA VAL A 53 -13.45 -4.46 1.11
C VAL A 53 -12.33 -4.75 0.13
N ILE A 54 -12.63 -4.74 -1.16
CA ILE A 54 -11.65 -4.90 -2.22
C ILE A 54 -11.68 -3.61 -3.04
N ASN A 55 -10.59 -2.85 -3.05
CA ASN A 55 -10.48 -1.63 -3.83
C ASN A 55 -9.46 -1.81 -4.94
N SER A 56 -9.97 -1.74 -6.18
CA SER A 56 -9.19 -1.93 -7.40
C SER A 56 -8.77 -0.67 -8.13
N ALA A 57 -8.72 0.46 -7.43
CA ALA A 57 -8.21 1.70 -8.00
C ALA A 57 -6.76 1.56 -8.49
N MET A 58 -6.37 2.35 -9.48
CA MET A 58 -5.02 2.33 -10.06
C MET A 58 -3.96 2.75 -9.03
N THR A 59 -2.72 2.31 -9.24
CA THR A 59 -1.58 2.79 -8.43
C THR A 59 -1.37 4.28 -8.69
N GLY A 60 -1.08 5.04 -7.62
CA GLY A 60 -0.97 6.50 -7.68
C GLY A 60 -2.28 7.28 -7.46
N ASP A 61 -3.45 6.63 -7.49
CA ASP A 61 -4.74 7.30 -7.23
C ASP A 61 -5.04 7.51 -5.72
N GLY A 62 -4.16 7.02 -4.84
CA GLY A 62 -4.28 7.20 -3.39
C GLY A 62 -5.18 6.17 -2.72
N LYS A 63 -5.04 4.89 -3.08
CA LYS A 63 -5.64 3.76 -2.33
C LYS A 63 -5.24 3.76 -0.87
N SER A 64 -3.95 3.94 -0.59
CA SER A 64 -3.37 3.83 0.76
C SER A 64 -4.00 4.85 1.73
N ILE A 65 -4.21 6.11 1.33
CA ILE A 65 -4.95 7.07 2.17
C ILE A 65 -6.42 6.68 2.34
N GLY A 66 -7.07 6.19 1.27
CA GLY A 66 -8.45 5.69 1.33
C GLY A 66 -8.64 4.61 2.40
N GLY A 67 -7.65 3.73 2.55
CA GLY A 67 -7.62 2.70 3.60
C GLY A 67 -7.42 3.25 5.02
N LEU A 68 -6.85 4.44 5.18
CA LEU A 68 -6.62 5.06 6.49
C LEU A 68 -7.74 5.99 6.93
N LEU A 69 -8.69 6.37 6.06
CA LEU A 69 -9.73 7.35 6.37
C LEU A 69 -10.58 6.97 7.59
N ALA A 70 -10.90 5.68 7.77
CA ALA A 70 -11.68 5.21 8.91
C ALA A 70 -10.91 5.38 10.25
N TYR A 71 -9.59 5.19 10.23
CA TYR A 71 -8.72 5.48 11.39
C TYR A 71 -8.62 6.98 11.64
N LEU A 72 -8.32 7.77 10.59
CA LEU A 72 -8.10 9.22 10.69
C LEU A 72 -9.34 10.01 11.13
N THR A 73 -10.54 9.45 10.95
CA THR A 73 -11.81 10.04 11.42
C THR A 73 -12.27 9.51 12.76
N GLY A 74 -11.51 8.63 13.40
CA GLY A 74 -11.83 8.04 14.71
C GLY A 74 -12.92 6.97 14.69
N HIS A 75 -13.43 6.56 13.53
CA HIS A 75 -14.41 5.47 13.43
C HIS A 75 -13.81 4.10 13.72
N ASN A 76 -12.55 3.89 13.31
CA ASN A 76 -11.74 2.73 13.66
C ASN A 76 -10.56 3.20 14.53
N SER A 77 -10.84 3.71 15.73
CA SER A 77 -9.79 4.12 16.69
C SER A 77 -8.93 2.94 17.14
N ASP A 78 -9.47 1.74 17.04
CA ASP A 78 -8.75 0.50 17.25
C ASP A 78 -7.97 0.20 15.96
N GLY A 79 -6.65 0.11 16.10
CA GLY A 79 -5.63 0.29 15.08
C GLY A 79 -5.79 -0.43 13.72
N VAL A 80 -4.90 -0.05 12.81
CA VAL A 80 -4.74 -0.66 11.48
C VAL A 80 -3.42 -1.43 11.43
N LEU A 81 -3.51 -2.71 11.10
CA LEU A 81 -2.35 -3.53 10.74
C LEU A 81 -2.33 -3.64 9.21
N ALA A 82 -1.38 -2.96 8.57
CA ALA A 82 -1.24 -2.94 7.13
C ALA A 82 -0.03 -3.78 6.68
N LEU A 83 -0.22 -4.56 5.64
CA LEU A 83 0.74 -5.49 5.08
C LEU A 83 1.16 -5.04 3.69
N TYR A 84 2.47 -5.06 3.46
CA TYR A 84 3.07 -4.68 2.19
C TYR A 84 4.02 -5.78 1.70
N PRO A 85 4.12 -6.01 0.38
CA PRO A 85 4.92 -7.10 -0.18
C PRO A 85 6.42 -6.94 -0.01
N THR A 86 6.94 -5.71 0.17
CA THR A 86 8.39 -5.46 0.30
C THR A 86 8.70 -4.49 1.45
N ASN A 87 9.88 -4.65 2.05
CA ASN A 87 10.32 -3.79 3.16
C ASN A 87 10.56 -2.33 2.69
N GLU A 88 10.96 -2.13 1.45
CA GLU A 88 11.13 -0.82 0.84
C GLU A 88 9.78 -0.10 0.76
N LEU A 89 8.72 -0.81 0.35
CA LEU A 89 7.38 -0.26 0.30
C LEU A 89 6.86 0.05 1.71
N ILE A 90 7.15 -0.78 2.72
CA ILE A 90 6.82 -0.49 4.13
C ILE A 90 7.42 0.86 4.56
N ARG A 91 8.70 1.09 4.28
CA ARG A 91 9.40 2.33 4.65
C ARG A 91 8.84 3.55 3.91
N ASP A 92 8.50 3.39 2.63
CA ASP A 92 7.86 4.45 1.85
C ASP A 92 6.49 4.82 2.42
N GLN A 93 5.71 3.80 2.80
CA GLN A 93 4.37 3.98 3.34
C GLN A 93 4.40 4.54 4.75
N GLU A 94 5.37 4.17 5.59
CA GLU A 94 5.61 4.80 6.89
C GLU A 94 5.83 6.32 6.76
N ARG A 95 6.72 6.73 5.84
CA ARG A 95 6.97 8.17 5.58
C ARG A 95 5.71 8.87 5.08
N SER A 96 4.96 8.24 4.19
CA SER A 96 3.69 8.76 3.66
C SER A 96 2.64 8.91 4.76
N ALA A 97 2.50 7.91 5.64
CA ALA A 97 1.55 7.90 6.75
C ALA A 97 1.92 8.95 7.80
N GLN A 98 3.19 9.10 8.16
CA GLN A 98 3.63 10.16 9.07
C GLN A 98 3.28 11.56 8.55
N ASN A 99 3.47 11.82 7.26
CA ASN A 99 3.07 13.09 6.64
C ASN A 99 1.54 13.24 6.68
N THR A 100 0.81 12.18 6.34
CA THR A 100 -0.66 12.16 6.37
C THR A 100 -1.19 12.46 7.78
N LEU A 101 -0.69 11.77 8.81
CA LEU A 101 -1.06 12.00 10.21
C LEU A 101 -0.85 13.46 10.61
N THR A 102 0.27 14.06 10.21
CA THR A 102 0.55 15.48 10.49
C THR A 102 -0.51 16.40 9.89
N HIS A 103 -0.93 16.16 8.64
CA HIS A 103 -1.98 16.97 7.99
C HIS A 103 -3.37 16.77 8.60
N TRP A 104 -3.62 15.57 9.14
CA TRP A 104 -4.88 15.19 9.78
C TRP A 104 -4.88 15.40 11.30
N GLN A 105 -3.90 16.12 11.85
CA GLN A 105 -3.76 16.41 13.28
C GLN A 105 -3.59 15.16 14.18
N GLY A 106 -3.15 14.04 13.61
CA GLY A 106 -2.76 12.82 14.33
C GLY A 106 -1.30 12.86 14.81
N ASP A 107 -0.91 11.90 15.64
CA ASP A 107 0.46 11.78 16.14
C ASP A 107 1.31 10.93 15.21
N ARG A 108 2.44 11.46 14.73
CA ARG A 108 3.38 10.71 13.89
C ARG A 108 3.96 9.47 14.57
N ARG A 109 3.93 9.41 15.90
CA ARG A 109 4.39 8.27 16.70
C ARG A 109 3.39 7.12 16.72
N ASP A 110 2.17 7.34 16.24
CA ASP A 110 1.15 6.30 16.14
C ASP A 110 1.53 5.20 15.14
N VAL A 111 2.35 5.54 14.14
CA VAL A 111 2.82 4.60 13.12
C VAL A 111 4.17 4.01 13.46
N THR A 112 4.29 2.69 13.27
CA THR A 112 5.54 1.94 13.36
C THR A 112 5.63 0.90 12.25
N THR A 113 6.84 0.38 12.04
CA THR A 113 7.13 -0.66 11.05
C THR A 113 7.68 -1.92 11.71
N LEU A 114 7.21 -3.08 11.24
CA LEU A 114 7.61 -4.39 11.75
C LEU A 114 7.93 -5.31 10.58
N TYR A 115 9.22 -5.57 10.36
CA TYR A 115 9.70 -6.61 9.45
C TYR A 115 10.97 -7.22 10.04
N GLY A 116 11.45 -8.31 9.43
CA GLY A 116 12.57 -9.11 9.93
C GLY A 116 13.71 -8.29 10.56
N ALA A 117 14.39 -7.50 9.73
CA ALA A 117 15.52 -6.66 10.14
C ALA A 117 15.12 -5.52 11.10
N LYS A 118 13.93 -4.92 10.97
CA LYS A 118 13.49 -3.86 11.89
C LYS A 118 13.28 -4.38 13.31
N LEU A 119 12.74 -5.59 13.44
CA LEU A 119 12.62 -6.24 14.75
C LEU A 119 13.99 -6.51 15.36
N ASP A 120 15.00 -6.90 14.57
CA ASP A 120 16.36 -7.10 15.06
C ASP A 120 16.99 -5.78 15.56
N GLU A 121 16.79 -4.68 14.82
CA GLU A 121 17.19 -3.34 15.26
C GLU A 121 16.52 -2.97 16.61
N LEU A 122 15.19 -3.12 16.71
CA LEU A 122 14.44 -2.79 17.92
C LEU A 122 14.83 -3.66 19.12
N VAL A 123 15.19 -4.93 18.90
CA VAL A 123 15.70 -5.82 19.95
C VAL A 123 17.08 -5.39 20.43
N ALA A 124 17.95 -4.96 19.52
CA ALA A 124 19.27 -4.44 19.89
C ALA A 124 19.17 -3.11 20.68
N GLU A 125 18.16 -2.30 20.40
CA GLU A 125 17.85 -1.06 21.13
C GLU A 125 17.17 -1.32 22.49
N ALA A 126 16.43 -2.42 22.62
CA ALA A 126 15.71 -2.76 23.84
C ALA A 126 16.63 -3.46 24.85
N GLU A 127 16.89 -2.81 25.98
CA GLU A 127 17.60 -3.45 27.09
C GLU A 127 16.79 -4.64 27.63
N ALA A 128 17.38 -5.84 27.57
CA ALA A 128 16.86 -7.08 28.18
C ALA A 128 15.52 -7.62 27.64
N LEU A 129 15.02 -7.14 26.50
CA LEU A 129 13.84 -7.73 25.85
C LEU A 129 14.22 -8.66 24.70
N ARG A 130 13.50 -9.77 24.60
CA ARG A 130 13.61 -10.73 23.49
C ARG A 130 12.69 -10.32 22.34
N ARG A 131 12.96 -10.86 21.16
CA ARG A 131 12.20 -10.58 19.93
C ARG A 131 10.67 -10.66 20.07
N PRO A 132 10.07 -11.69 20.72
CA PRO A 132 8.62 -11.75 20.92
C PRO A 132 8.08 -10.66 21.87
N GLU A 133 8.90 -10.19 22.82
CA GLU A 133 8.53 -9.12 23.77
C GLU A 133 8.54 -7.76 23.10
N VAL A 134 9.56 -7.49 22.27
CA VAL A 134 9.64 -6.27 21.45
C VAL A 134 8.48 -6.22 20.45
N LEU A 135 8.22 -7.32 19.74
CA LEU A 135 7.07 -7.42 18.83
C LEU A 135 5.75 -7.10 19.55
N LEU A 136 5.53 -7.72 20.72
CA LEU A 136 4.33 -7.49 21.52
C LEU A 136 4.21 -6.03 21.97
N GLN A 137 5.31 -5.42 22.40
CA GLN A 137 5.35 -4.03 22.82
C GLN A 137 5.00 -3.09 21.66
N SER A 138 5.56 -3.34 20.47
CA SER A 138 5.25 -2.55 19.28
C SER A 138 3.77 -2.64 18.89
N LEU A 139 3.19 -3.85 18.92
CA LEU A 139 1.76 -4.06 18.63
C LEU A 139 0.82 -3.42 19.68
N LYS A 140 1.31 -3.18 20.90
CA LYS A 140 0.55 -2.52 21.97
C LYS A 140 0.64 -1.00 21.93
N ASN A 141 1.80 -0.48 21.59
CA ASN A 141 2.09 0.94 21.73
C ASN A 141 1.78 1.75 20.47
N HIS A 142 1.57 1.08 19.34
CA HIS A 142 1.33 1.72 18.05
C HIS A 142 0.01 1.24 17.45
N PRO A 143 -0.99 2.13 17.27
CA PRO A 143 -2.24 1.77 16.62
C PRO A 143 -2.09 1.62 15.10
N LEU A 144 -1.05 2.18 14.46
CA LEU A 144 -0.77 1.95 13.05
C LEU A 144 0.50 1.12 12.90
N VAL A 145 0.36 -0.12 12.44
CA VAL A 145 1.49 -1.04 12.29
C VAL A 145 1.61 -1.46 10.84
N PHE A 146 2.76 -1.16 10.23
CA PHE A 146 3.06 -1.55 8.86
C PHE A 146 4.03 -2.73 8.86
N THR A 147 3.66 -3.82 8.23
CA THR A 147 4.40 -5.07 8.29
C THR A 147 4.43 -5.78 6.93
N ASN A 148 5.05 -6.96 6.89
CA ASN A 148 5.06 -7.83 5.71
C ASN A 148 4.27 -9.13 6.00
N PRO A 149 3.94 -9.91 4.96
CA PRO A 149 3.25 -11.20 5.13
C PRO A 149 4.00 -12.18 6.04
N ASP A 150 5.33 -12.14 6.04
CA ASP A 150 6.16 -13.09 6.82
C ASP A 150 5.97 -12.92 8.33
N ILE A 151 5.93 -11.66 8.82
CA ILE A 151 5.71 -11.39 10.25
C ILE A 151 4.31 -11.83 10.66
N LEU A 152 3.27 -11.51 9.88
CA LEU A 152 1.92 -11.95 10.18
C LEU A 152 1.84 -13.49 10.16
N HIS A 153 2.42 -14.14 9.15
CA HIS A 153 2.45 -15.59 9.05
C HIS A 153 3.16 -16.23 10.26
N ALA A 154 4.29 -15.67 10.70
CA ALA A 154 4.99 -16.13 11.89
C ALA A 154 4.17 -15.93 13.18
N ILE A 155 3.37 -14.87 13.29
CA ILE A 155 2.40 -14.70 14.40
C ILE A 155 1.33 -15.78 14.35
N LEU A 156 0.73 -16.02 13.17
CA LEU A 156 -0.33 -17.00 12.97
C LEU A 156 0.12 -18.44 13.19
N GLN A 157 1.40 -18.74 12.94
CA GLN A 157 2.02 -20.03 13.24
C GLN A 157 2.53 -20.16 14.68
N PHE A 158 2.27 -19.17 15.54
CA PHE A 158 2.72 -19.14 16.93
C PHE A 158 4.24 -19.27 17.07
N VAL A 159 5.01 -18.77 16.11
CA VAL A 159 6.49 -18.79 16.16
C VAL A 159 7.00 -17.86 17.25
N TYR A 160 6.36 -16.71 17.43
CA TYR A 160 6.72 -15.73 18.44
C TYR A 160 6.09 -16.09 19.80
N GLN A 161 6.82 -16.88 20.60
CA GLN A 161 6.37 -17.33 21.93
C GLN A 161 7.10 -16.64 23.07
N GLN A 162 6.40 -16.40 24.17
CA GLN A 162 6.97 -15.88 25.41
C GLN A 162 6.94 -16.97 26.47
N TYR A 163 8.06 -17.15 27.18
CA TYR A 163 8.14 -18.17 28.22
C TYR A 163 7.13 -17.85 29.33
N GLY A 164 6.37 -18.86 29.75
CA GLY A 164 5.34 -18.71 30.78
C GLY A 164 4.06 -17.98 30.32
N ARG A 165 3.88 -17.72 29.01
CA ARG A 165 2.62 -17.21 28.45
C ARG A 165 2.00 -18.20 27.48
N ASP A 166 0.69 -18.02 27.26
CA ASP A 166 -0.04 -18.77 26.26
C ASP A 166 0.54 -18.52 24.84
N PRO A 167 0.71 -19.56 23.99
CA PRO A 167 1.20 -19.41 22.62
C PRO A 167 0.39 -18.42 21.78
N THR A 168 -0.90 -18.24 22.08
CA THR A 168 -1.79 -17.30 21.37
C THR A 168 -1.69 -15.86 21.87
N ASN A 169 -0.87 -15.56 22.90
CA ASN A 169 -0.83 -14.22 23.52
C ASN A 169 -0.59 -13.07 22.52
N ILE A 170 0.28 -13.25 21.52
CA ILE A 170 0.51 -12.21 20.49
C ILE A 170 -0.68 -12.11 19.54
N LEU A 171 -1.25 -13.25 19.13
CA LEU A 171 -2.45 -13.28 18.28
C LEU A 171 -3.62 -12.56 18.97
N THR A 172 -3.81 -12.80 20.26
CA THR A 172 -4.82 -12.12 21.08
C THR A 172 -4.61 -10.61 21.11
N VAL A 173 -3.36 -10.13 21.18
CA VAL A 173 -3.09 -8.68 21.07
C VAL A 173 -3.43 -8.17 19.68
N VAL A 174 -3.14 -8.92 18.62
CA VAL A 174 -3.51 -8.53 17.26
C VAL A 174 -5.03 -8.40 17.13
N THR A 175 -5.79 -9.41 17.55
CA THR A 175 -7.27 -9.40 17.46
C THR A 175 -7.94 -8.42 18.42
N HIS A 176 -7.24 -8.00 19.49
CA HIS A 176 -7.76 -7.00 20.43
C HIS A 176 -7.53 -5.57 19.94
N ASN A 177 -6.29 -5.27 19.50
CA ASN A 177 -5.84 -3.91 19.24
C ASN A 177 -6.14 -3.44 17.82
N PHE A 178 -6.27 -4.35 16.85
CA PHE A 178 -6.46 -3.98 15.45
C PHE A 178 -7.86 -4.39 14.98
N ARG A 179 -8.61 -3.44 14.41
CA ARG A 179 -9.93 -3.70 13.81
C ARG A 179 -9.92 -3.65 12.30
N GLN A 180 -8.77 -3.33 11.72
CA GLN A 180 -8.59 -3.35 10.28
C GLN A 180 -7.27 -4.02 9.91
N LEU A 181 -7.37 -5.01 9.03
CA LEU A 181 -6.25 -5.59 8.29
C LEU A 181 -6.26 -5.02 6.89
N THR A 182 -5.15 -4.41 6.47
CA THR A 182 -5.01 -3.88 5.10
C THR A 182 -3.93 -4.65 4.38
N PHE A 183 -4.20 -5.16 3.19
CA PHE A 183 -3.23 -5.82 2.32
C PHE A 183 -3.02 -4.92 1.10
N ASP A 184 -1.88 -4.23 1.04
CA ASP A 184 -1.54 -3.34 -0.08
C ASP A 184 -0.75 -4.08 -1.16
N GLU A 185 -0.90 -3.61 -2.40
CA GLU A 185 -0.37 -4.24 -3.62
C GLU A 185 -0.59 -5.77 -3.66
N PHE A 186 -1.80 -6.21 -3.29
CA PHE A 186 -2.11 -7.62 -3.12
C PHE A 186 -1.92 -8.48 -4.39
N HIS A 187 -1.94 -7.86 -5.58
CA HIS A 187 -1.64 -8.57 -6.84
C HIS A 187 -0.19 -9.08 -6.96
N ILE A 188 0.73 -8.58 -6.13
CA ILE A 188 2.12 -9.07 -6.10
C ILE A 188 2.22 -10.39 -5.33
N PHE A 189 1.21 -10.74 -4.53
CA PHE A 189 1.23 -11.93 -3.71
C PHE A 189 1.14 -13.18 -4.58
N ASP A 190 2.03 -14.14 -4.36
CA ASP A 190 1.95 -15.43 -5.02
C ASP A 190 0.82 -16.29 -4.45
N ALA A 191 0.44 -17.37 -5.14
CA ALA A 191 -0.66 -18.23 -4.72
C ALA A 191 -0.49 -18.81 -3.30
N ALA A 192 0.75 -19.07 -2.86
CA ALA A 192 1.02 -19.57 -1.52
C ALA A 192 0.80 -18.47 -0.47
N GLN A 193 1.24 -17.25 -0.74
CA GLN A 193 1.01 -16.08 0.09
C GLN A 193 -0.48 -15.73 0.19
N VAL A 194 -1.22 -15.74 -0.93
CA VAL A 194 -2.67 -15.52 -0.93
C VAL A 194 -3.37 -16.60 -0.08
N THR A 195 -3.00 -17.87 -0.22
CA THR A 195 -3.55 -18.97 0.60
C THR A 195 -3.25 -18.77 2.08
N ALA A 196 -2.01 -18.42 2.42
CA ALA A 196 -1.59 -18.15 3.80
C ALA A 196 -2.37 -16.99 4.43
N VAL A 197 -2.58 -15.91 3.67
CA VAL A 197 -3.42 -14.78 4.08
C VAL A 197 -4.85 -15.24 4.35
N MET A 198 -5.44 -16.06 3.47
CA MET A 198 -6.81 -16.55 3.66
C MET A 198 -6.96 -17.43 4.89
N ILE A 199 -6.04 -18.37 5.13
CA ILE A 199 -6.03 -19.20 6.33
C ILE A 199 -5.88 -18.32 7.58
N GLY A 200 -4.99 -17.33 7.53
CA GLY A 200 -4.79 -16.37 8.60
C GLY A 200 -6.02 -15.55 8.91
N LEU A 201 -6.71 -15.06 7.89
CA LEU A 201 -7.96 -14.32 8.03
C LEU A 201 -9.02 -15.18 8.70
N LEU A 202 -9.26 -16.41 8.23
CA LEU A 202 -10.21 -17.32 8.87
C LEU A 202 -9.91 -17.51 10.36
N LEU A 203 -8.65 -17.73 10.73
CA LEU A 203 -8.26 -17.82 12.13
C LEU A 203 -8.56 -16.51 12.88
N LEU A 204 -8.23 -15.35 12.32
CA LEU A 204 -8.47 -14.05 12.97
C LEU A 204 -9.97 -13.75 13.15
N TYR A 205 -10.80 -14.10 12.16
CA TYR A 205 -12.26 -13.96 12.23
C TYR A 205 -12.88 -14.87 13.29
N GLU A 206 -12.37 -16.10 13.44
CA GLU A 206 -12.83 -17.04 14.48
C GLU A 206 -12.36 -16.64 15.89
N GLN A 207 -11.18 -16.01 16.01
CA GLN A 207 -10.59 -15.63 17.30
C GLN A 207 -11.03 -14.25 17.79
N THR A 208 -11.59 -13.40 16.93
CA THR A 208 -12.03 -12.06 17.33
C THR A 208 -13.44 -12.08 17.90
N SER A 209 -13.64 -11.41 19.04
CA SER A 209 -14.97 -11.20 19.63
C SER A 209 -15.67 -9.92 19.16
N ARG A 210 -14.98 -9.10 18.37
CA ARG A 210 -15.52 -7.85 17.81
C ARG A 210 -15.29 -7.81 16.30
N PRO A 211 -16.10 -7.03 15.55
CA PRO A 211 -15.98 -6.96 14.09
C PRO A 211 -14.56 -6.63 13.62
N LEU A 212 -14.09 -7.35 12.62
CA LEU A 212 -12.79 -7.16 11.97
C LEU A 212 -13.03 -6.82 10.50
N LYS A 213 -12.40 -5.73 10.05
CA LYS A 213 -12.42 -5.29 8.66
C LYS A 213 -11.18 -5.81 7.95
N THR A 214 -11.37 -6.32 6.75
CA THR A 214 -10.27 -6.70 5.86
C THR A 214 -10.34 -5.84 4.60
N LEU A 215 -9.26 -5.17 4.27
CA LEU A 215 -9.13 -4.31 3.11
C LEU A 215 -8.05 -4.85 2.18
N PHE A 216 -8.43 -5.22 0.96
CA PHE A 216 -7.48 -5.56 -0.10
C PHE A 216 -7.36 -4.39 -1.06
N LEU A 217 -6.15 -3.84 -1.18
CA LEU A 217 -5.81 -2.82 -2.16
C LEU A 217 -5.02 -3.47 -3.29
N SER A 218 -5.62 -3.54 -4.48
CA SER A 218 -4.99 -4.19 -5.62
C SER A 218 -5.48 -3.64 -6.93
N ALA A 219 -4.59 -3.08 -7.75
CA ALA A 219 -4.97 -2.58 -9.07
C ALA A 219 -5.53 -3.68 -10.00
N THR A 220 -5.23 -4.95 -9.73
CA THR A 220 -5.71 -6.12 -10.49
C THR A 220 -6.11 -7.21 -9.49
N PRO A 221 -7.35 -7.21 -8.97
CA PRO A 221 -7.83 -8.31 -8.14
C PRO A 221 -7.93 -9.57 -9.01
N ASP A 222 -7.07 -10.54 -8.75
CA ASP A 222 -7.14 -11.85 -9.38
C ASP A 222 -8.42 -12.58 -8.93
N GLY A 223 -9.01 -13.40 -9.81
CA GLY A 223 -10.22 -14.18 -9.51
C GLY A 223 -10.02 -15.14 -8.34
N LEU A 224 -8.77 -15.55 -8.09
CA LEU A 224 -8.39 -16.43 -6.99
C LEU A 224 -8.84 -15.92 -5.62
N LEU A 225 -8.73 -14.61 -5.34
CA LEU A 225 -9.14 -14.05 -4.04
C LEU A 225 -10.66 -14.16 -3.84
N SER A 226 -11.42 -13.76 -4.86
CA SER A 226 -12.89 -13.82 -4.82
C SER A 226 -13.38 -15.26 -4.66
N ASP A 227 -12.77 -16.19 -5.38
CA ASP A 227 -13.09 -17.62 -5.28
C ASP A 227 -12.80 -18.17 -3.89
N MET A 228 -11.67 -17.78 -3.28
CA MET A 228 -11.32 -18.23 -1.93
C MET A 228 -12.19 -17.60 -0.86
N LEU A 229 -12.54 -16.32 -0.97
CA LEU A 229 -13.48 -15.67 -0.06
C LEU A 229 -14.85 -16.36 -0.10
N SER A 230 -15.34 -16.68 -1.29
CA SER A 230 -16.59 -17.43 -1.46
C SER A 230 -16.52 -18.83 -0.83
N LYS A 231 -15.43 -19.58 -1.08
CA LYS A 231 -15.20 -20.91 -0.49
C LYS A 231 -15.04 -20.86 1.03
N ALA A 232 -14.49 -19.77 1.56
CA ALA A 232 -14.34 -19.51 2.99
C ALA A 232 -15.66 -19.13 3.68
N GLY A 233 -16.78 -19.03 2.95
CA GLY A 233 -18.10 -18.75 3.51
C GLY A 233 -18.37 -17.25 3.73
N PHE A 234 -17.54 -16.35 3.18
CA PHE A 234 -17.89 -14.94 3.13
C PHE A 234 -19.02 -14.74 2.13
N ALA A 235 -20.21 -14.43 2.65
CA ALA A 235 -21.38 -14.14 1.84
C ALA A 235 -21.16 -12.89 1.00
N ALA A 236 -21.74 -12.87 -0.22
CA ALA A 236 -21.50 -11.79 -1.19
C ALA A 236 -21.97 -10.41 -0.69
N ASP A 237 -22.93 -10.37 0.22
CA ASP A 237 -23.42 -9.15 0.89
C ASP A 237 -22.46 -8.60 1.96
N ARG A 238 -21.52 -9.41 2.45
CA ARG A 238 -20.45 -9.00 3.39
C ARG A 238 -19.18 -8.54 2.68
N ILE A 239 -19.13 -8.63 1.34
CA ILE A 239 -17.98 -8.24 0.52
C ILE A 239 -18.34 -7.03 -0.32
N ARG A 240 -17.55 -5.96 -0.22
CA ARG A 240 -17.68 -4.79 -1.08
C ARG A 240 -16.51 -4.70 -2.06
N LEU A 241 -16.79 -4.93 -3.34
CA LEU A 241 -15.87 -4.58 -4.43
C LEU A 241 -16.08 -3.11 -4.83
N ILE A 242 -14.98 -2.37 -4.87
CA ILE A 242 -14.89 -0.99 -5.37
C ILE A 242 -14.02 -1.07 -6.62
N ALA A 243 -14.64 -0.91 -7.77
CA ALA A 243 -13.98 -1.11 -9.07
C ALA A 243 -14.12 0.17 -9.92
N PRO A 244 -13.27 1.19 -9.69
CA PRO A 244 -13.46 2.51 -10.31
C PRO A 244 -13.51 2.48 -11.84
N GLN A 245 -12.80 1.54 -12.47
CA GLN A 245 -12.86 1.34 -13.92
C GLN A 245 -14.26 0.90 -14.38
N GLN A 246 -14.90 -0.02 -13.65
CA GLN A 246 -16.24 -0.53 -13.97
C GLN A 246 -17.34 0.48 -13.62
N GLU A 247 -17.10 1.29 -12.59
CA GLU A 247 -18.02 2.34 -12.13
C GLU A 247 -17.91 3.64 -12.94
N GLY A 248 -17.05 3.70 -13.96
CA GLY A 248 -16.86 4.87 -14.81
C GLY A 248 -16.22 6.05 -14.08
N TRP A 249 -15.40 5.77 -13.05
CA TRP A 249 -14.66 6.77 -12.29
C TRP A 249 -13.26 7.04 -12.86
N TYR A 250 -12.92 6.41 -13.98
CA TYR A 250 -11.75 6.74 -14.78
C TYR A 250 -12.14 7.28 -16.14
N SER A 251 -11.48 8.37 -16.53
CA SER A 251 -11.55 8.94 -17.87
C SER A 251 -10.15 8.91 -18.49
N HIS A 252 -10.07 8.46 -19.74
CA HIS A 252 -8.83 8.36 -20.49
C HIS A 252 -8.82 9.38 -21.63
N GLY A 253 -7.70 10.07 -21.81
CA GLY A 253 -7.50 10.97 -22.95
C GLY A 253 -7.51 12.44 -22.56
N SER A 254 -8.45 13.21 -23.12
CA SER A 254 -8.58 14.65 -22.87
C SER A 254 -9.12 14.94 -21.47
N ASP A 255 -8.74 16.09 -20.91
CA ASP A 255 -9.23 16.55 -19.62
C ASP A 255 -10.77 16.64 -19.61
N PRO A 256 -11.47 15.85 -18.79
CA PRO A 256 -12.92 15.91 -18.65
C PRO A 256 -13.42 17.15 -17.89
N GLY A 257 -12.53 17.94 -17.29
CA GLY A 257 -12.84 19.19 -16.60
C GLY A 257 -13.20 19.03 -15.13
N ASN A 258 -14.09 19.89 -14.63
CA ASN A 258 -14.43 19.97 -13.21
C ASN A 258 -14.92 18.62 -12.63
N GLY A 259 -14.46 18.31 -11.41
CA GLY A 259 -14.80 17.05 -10.74
C GLY A 259 -13.87 15.89 -11.07
N TRP A 260 -12.74 16.14 -11.75
CA TRP A 260 -11.74 15.14 -12.08
C TRP A 260 -10.34 15.60 -11.70
N ARG A 261 -9.49 14.64 -11.35
CA ARG A 261 -8.08 14.85 -11.01
C ARG A 261 -7.21 14.01 -11.94
N CYS A 262 -6.22 14.63 -12.59
CA CYS A 262 -5.24 13.88 -13.37
C CYS A 262 -4.37 13.03 -12.43
N ILE A 263 -4.34 11.72 -12.66
CA ILE A 263 -3.59 10.74 -11.86
C ILE A 263 -2.45 10.09 -12.65
N LEU A 264 -2.54 10.12 -13.99
CA LEU A 264 -1.48 9.67 -14.87
C LEU A 264 -1.34 10.64 -16.03
N GLN A 265 -0.15 11.17 -16.21
CA GLN A 265 0.17 12.03 -17.35
C GLN A 265 0.30 11.20 -18.62
N ARG A 266 -0.01 11.82 -19.77
CA ARG A 266 0.26 11.22 -21.08
C ARG A 266 1.73 10.83 -21.17
N SER A 267 2.01 9.60 -21.56
CA SER A 267 3.37 9.09 -21.65
C SER A 267 3.69 8.58 -23.05
N THR A 268 4.96 8.65 -23.41
CA THR A 268 5.48 8.09 -24.67
C THR A 268 6.34 6.89 -24.32
N LEU A 269 5.96 5.72 -24.84
CA LEU A 269 6.69 4.46 -24.69
C LEU A 269 7.50 4.23 -25.95
N THR A 270 8.81 4.08 -25.81
CA THR A 270 9.72 3.73 -26.90
C THR A 270 10.29 2.34 -26.65
N PHE A 271 10.04 1.43 -27.58
CA PHE A 271 10.54 0.06 -27.54
C PHE A 271 11.85 -0.03 -28.30
N VAL A 272 12.85 -0.62 -27.64
CA VAL A 272 14.18 -0.84 -28.18
C VAL A 272 14.53 -2.30 -28.04
N ASP A 273 14.98 -2.88 -29.16
CA ASP A 273 15.38 -4.28 -29.26
C ASP A 273 16.84 -4.46 -28.81
N GLN A 274 17.13 -4.04 -27.58
CA GLN A 274 18.44 -4.13 -26.94
C GLN A 274 18.28 -4.32 -25.44
N PRO A 275 19.14 -5.13 -24.80
CA PRO A 275 19.16 -5.21 -23.34
C PRO A 275 19.60 -3.88 -22.73
N ALA A 276 19.05 -3.54 -21.56
CA ALA A 276 19.34 -2.28 -20.87
C ALA A 276 20.84 -2.03 -20.68
N GLU A 277 21.62 -3.07 -20.39
CA GLU A 277 23.07 -2.99 -20.17
C GLU A 277 23.86 -2.62 -21.44
N ALA A 278 23.35 -2.90 -22.63
CA ALA A 278 23.95 -2.47 -23.89
C ALA A 278 23.41 -1.11 -24.33
N TRP A 279 22.10 -0.89 -24.14
CA TRP A 279 21.43 0.32 -24.60
C TRP A 279 21.83 1.56 -23.81
N ILE A 280 21.88 1.47 -22.47
CA ILE A 280 22.12 2.63 -21.61
C ILE A 280 23.49 3.26 -21.87
N PRO A 281 24.63 2.53 -21.87
CA PRO A 281 25.93 3.14 -22.16
C PRO A 281 26.01 3.71 -23.57
N ALA A 282 25.40 3.06 -24.55
CA ALA A 282 25.40 3.49 -25.94
C ALA A 282 24.57 4.76 -26.19
N GLN A 283 23.55 5.01 -25.36
CA GLN A 283 22.60 6.11 -25.55
C GLN A 283 22.59 7.14 -24.41
N ILE A 284 23.54 7.04 -23.48
CA ILE A 284 23.62 7.92 -22.31
C ILE A 284 23.71 9.38 -22.72
N ASP A 285 24.56 9.72 -23.68
CA ASP A 285 24.80 11.11 -24.08
C ASP A 285 23.72 11.63 -25.03
N THR A 286 23.33 10.81 -26.00
CA THR A 286 22.41 11.16 -27.09
C THR A 286 20.95 11.22 -26.64
N VAL A 287 20.53 10.33 -25.73
CA VAL A 287 19.14 10.26 -25.28
C VAL A 287 19.00 10.78 -23.86
N LEU A 288 19.68 10.17 -22.89
CA LEU A 288 19.44 10.48 -21.48
C LEU A 288 19.93 11.90 -21.11
N ARG A 289 21.19 12.24 -21.41
CA ARG A 289 21.72 13.58 -21.10
C ARG A 289 21.05 14.65 -21.94
N ALA A 290 20.76 14.39 -23.22
CA ALA A 290 20.01 15.33 -24.04
C ALA A 290 18.63 15.61 -23.43
N TRP A 291 17.91 14.57 -23.01
CA TRP A 291 16.62 14.69 -22.34
C TRP A 291 16.70 15.52 -21.06
N PHE A 292 17.69 15.29 -20.20
CA PHE A 292 17.91 16.10 -18.99
C PHE A 292 18.24 17.56 -19.31
N ARG A 293 19.03 17.84 -20.36
CA ARG A 293 19.32 19.22 -20.80
C ARG A 293 18.05 19.93 -21.27
N THR A 294 17.16 19.22 -21.97
CA THR A 294 15.90 19.78 -22.45
C THR A 294 14.90 20.06 -21.33
N HIS A 295 14.84 19.21 -20.30
CA HIS A 295 13.82 19.31 -19.24
C HIS A 295 14.31 20.02 -17.96
N GLY A 296 15.61 20.33 -17.86
CA GLY A 296 16.18 21.16 -16.81
C GLY A 296 16.37 20.46 -15.45
N THR A 297 16.65 21.25 -14.42
CA THR A 297 17.12 20.79 -13.09
C THR A 297 16.07 20.06 -12.25
N GLY A 298 14.78 20.18 -12.59
CA GLY A 298 13.69 19.46 -11.91
C GLY A 298 13.42 18.06 -12.48
N ALA A 299 14.03 17.71 -13.61
CA ALA A 299 13.81 16.46 -14.29
C ALA A 299 14.39 15.27 -13.50
N LYS A 300 13.63 14.19 -13.40
CA LYS A 300 14.03 12.95 -12.73
C LYS A 300 13.84 11.78 -13.68
N ALA A 301 14.72 10.79 -13.60
CA ALA A 301 14.58 9.54 -14.31
C ALA A 301 14.77 8.36 -13.35
N ALA A 302 14.09 7.25 -13.65
CA ALA A 302 14.26 5.98 -12.97
C ALA A 302 14.71 4.94 -13.99
N ILE A 303 15.72 4.14 -13.62
CA ILE A 303 16.19 2.99 -14.40
C ILE A 303 15.83 1.76 -13.60
N ILE A 304 14.99 0.90 -14.19
CA ILE A 304 14.52 -0.33 -13.57
C ILE A 304 15.22 -1.50 -14.24
N VAL A 305 15.93 -2.31 -13.44
CA VAL A 305 16.61 -3.53 -13.88
C VAL A 305 16.26 -4.68 -12.96
N ASN A 306 16.38 -5.90 -13.46
CA ASN A 306 15.93 -7.10 -12.74
C ASN A 306 16.93 -7.67 -11.72
N SER A 307 18.03 -6.97 -11.41
CA SER A 307 18.93 -7.39 -10.32
C SER A 307 19.80 -6.25 -9.79
N ILE A 308 20.20 -6.38 -8.52
CA ILE A 308 21.16 -5.48 -7.86
C ILE A 308 22.51 -5.47 -8.61
N ALA A 309 22.99 -6.63 -9.07
CA ALA A 309 24.23 -6.72 -9.81
C ALA A 309 24.20 -5.92 -11.13
N LYS A 310 23.06 -5.84 -11.81
CA LYS A 310 22.89 -4.99 -13.01
C LYS A 310 22.86 -3.51 -12.63
N ALA A 311 22.14 -3.16 -11.57
CA ALA A 311 22.08 -1.78 -11.09
C ALA A 311 23.49 -1.27 -10.75
N LEU A 312 24.27 -2.06 -10.00
CA LEU A 312 25.65 -1.73 -9.65
C LEU A 312 26.55 -1.58 -10.87
N ARG A 313 26.46 -2.48 -11.86
CA ARG A 313 27.25 -2.38 -13.11
C ARG A 313 26.93 -1.10 -13.90
N LEU A 314 25.66 -0.72 -13.97
CA LEU A 314 25.25 0.53 -14.61
C LEU A 314 25.77 1.77 -13.86
N THR A 315 25.83 1.74 -12.53
CA THR A 315 26.38 2.85 -11.72
C THR A 315 27.90 2.89 -11.66
N ALA A 316 28.57 1.75 -11.85
CA ALA A 316 30.03 1.62 -11.81
C ALA A 316 30.71 2.11 -13.10
N THR A 317 29.93 2.31 -14.18
CA THR A 317 30.44 2.91 -15.40
C THR A 317 30.59 4.43 -15.16
N PRO A 318 31.81 4.99 -15.06
CA PRO A 318 31.96 6.40 -14.74
C PRO A 318 31.42 7.24 -15.90
N PRO A 319 30.79 8.40 -15.64
CA PRO A 319 30.70 9.42 -16.67
C PRO A 319 32.14 9.81 -17.03
N GLY A 320 32.55 9.59 -18.27
CA GLY A 320 33.79 10.13 -18.80
C GLY A 320 33.87 11.61 -18.44
N ALA A 321 34.78 11.93 -17.51
CA ALA A 321 35.02 13.28 -17.05
C ALA A 321 35.87 13.99 -18.11
N SER A 322 35.22 14.50 -19.15
CA SER A 322 35.64 15.74 -19.78
C SER A 322 34.73 16.85 -19.25
N ARG A 323 35.15 17.46 -18.13
CA ARG A 323 34.70 18.81 -17.77
C ARG A 323 35.41 19.80 -18.72
N PRO A 324 34.75 20.89 -19.15
CA PRO A 324 35.44 22.00 -19.80
C PRO A 324 36.49 22.63 -18.88
#